data_AF-A0A2G6PLA1-F1
#
_entry.id   AF-A0A2G6PLA1-F1
#
_cell.length_a   1.000
_cell.length_b   1.000
_cell.length_c   1.000
_cell.angle_alpha   90.00
_cell.angle_beta   90.00
_cell.angle_gamma   90.00
#
_symmetry.space_group_name_H-M   'P 1'
#
loop_
_entity.id
_entity.type
_entity.pdbx_description
1 polymer ?
#
loop_
_entity_poly.entity_id
_entity_poly.type
_entity_poly.pdbx_seq_one_letter_code
_entity_poly.pdbx_strand_id
1 'polypeptide(L)'
;MFKDKEIIEKIRKTKLFNSKLKQDIILYFNLLNKTQKNNLIHILNTEQEIIKNFLTSLKNKKIIRFEEIKGNIDNLQRQNSNLKELKEKAQDELEADNLLNKLDIV
;
A
#
# COMPACT_ATOMS: atom_id res chain seq x y z
N MET A 1 18.84 -19.57 -23.24
CA MET A 1 18.16 -20.86 -23.50
C MET A 1 16.72 -20.56 -23.92
N PHE A 2 16.29 -21.02 -25.10
CA PHE A 2 15.00 -20.68 -25.69
C PHE A 2 13.89 -21.58 -25.12
N LYS A 3 12.84 -20.98 -24.54
CA LYS A 3 11.80 -21.70 -23.78
C LYS A 3 10.40 -21.55 -24.40
N ASP A 4 10.27 -21.74 -25.71
CA ASP A 4 9.01 -21.58 -26.44
C ASP A 4 7.85 -22.36 -25.79
N LYS A 5 8.11 -23.60 -25.35
CA LYS A 5 7.12 -24.42 -24.63
C LYS A 5 6.62 -23.75 -23.35
N GLU A 6 7.51 -23.11 -22.57
CA GLU A 6 7.13 -22.43 -21.33
C GLU A 6 6.25 -21.20 -21.61
N ILE A 7 6.59 -20.43 -22.66
CA ILE A 7 5.85 -19.23 -23.05
C ILE A 7 4.46 -19.58 -23.56
N ILE A 8 4.37 -20.58 -24.45
CA ILE A 8 3.10 -21.07 -24.99
C ILE A 8 2.21 -21.58 -23.86
N GLU A 9 2.77 -22.33 -22.90
CA GLU A 9 2.01 -22.78 -21.74
C GLU A 9 1.51 -21.63 -20.85
N LYS A 10 2.32 -20.57 -20.65
CA LYS A 10 1.87 -19.37 -19.96
C LYS A 10 0.72 -18.68 -20.70
N ILE A 11 0.78 -18.58 -22.03
CA ILE A 11 -0.30 -18.01 -22.85
C ILE A 11 -1.57 -18.88 -22.79
N ARG A 12 -1.46 -20.21 -22.78
CA ARG A 12 -2.61 -21.11 -22.63
C ARG A 12 -3.30 -20.95 -21.28
N LYS A 13 -2.52 -20.84 -20.21
CA LYS A 13 -3.00 -20.79 -18.83
C LYS A 13 -3.48 -19.41 -18.37
N THR A 14 -3.03 -18.32 -19.03
CA THR A 14 -3.43 -16.97 -18.61
C THR A 14 -4.94 -16.78 -18.68
N LYS A 15 -5.51 -16.06 -17.72
CA LYS A 15 -6.94 -15.69 -17.73
C LYS A 15 -7.21 -14.37 -18.46
N LEU A 16 -6.15 -13.68 -18.89
CA LEU A 16 -6.24 -12.34 -19.49
C LEU A 16 -6.86 -12.33 -20.90
N PHE A 17 -6.79 -13.46 -21.60
CA PHE A 17 -7.22 -13.56 -22.99
C PHE A 17 -8.28 -14.67 -23.14
N ASN A 18 -9.24 -14.46 -24.02
CA ASN A 18 -10.18 -15.50 -24.42
C ASN A 18 -9.48 -16.58 -25.28
N SER A 19 -10.15 -17.73 -25.48
CA SER A 19 -9.55 -18.88 -26.19
C SER A 19 -9.13 -18.54 -27.63
N LYS A 20 -9.90 -17.71 -28.34
CA LYS A 20 -9.60 -17.33 -29.72
C LYS A 20 -8.33 -16.48 -29.80
N LEU A 21 -8.26 -15.44 -28.98
CA LEU A 21 -7.09 -14.57 -28.91
C LEU A 21 -5.83 -15.33 -28.46
N LYS A 22 -5.96 -16.27 -27.51
CA LYS A 22 -4.84 -17.15 -27.13
C LYS A 22 -4.29 -17.95 -28.33
N GLN A 23 -5.18 -18.51 -29.15
CA GLN A 23 -4.76 -19.26 -30.34
C GLN A 23 -4.06 -18.36 -31.34
N ASP A 24 -4.59 -17.16 -31.58
CA ASP A 24 -4.01 -16.21 -32.54
C ASP A 24 -2.63 -15.72 -32.08
N ILE A 25 -2.45 -15.45 -30.77
CA ILE A 25 -1.15 -15.09 -30.18
C ILE A 25 -0.15 -16.24 -30.33
N ILE A 26 -0.55 -17.48 -30.05
CA ILE A 26 0.34 -18.66 -30.18
C ILE A 26 0.72 -18.87 -31.64
N LEU A 27 -0.24 -18.74 -32.57
CA LEU A 27 0.00 -18.83 -34.01
C LEU A 27 1.05 -17.81 -34.44
N TYR A 28 0.83 -16.52 -34.10
CA TYR A 28 1.76 -15.45 -34.43
C TYR A 28 3.14 -15.69 -33.82
N PHE A 29 3.21 -16.04 -32.54
CA PHE A 29 4.49 -16.35 -31.87
C PHE A 29 5.25 -17.48 -32.56
N ASN A 30 4.56 -18.51 -33.04
CA ASN A 30 5.19 -19.63 -33.76
C ASN A 30 5.74 -19.24 -35.13
N LEU A 31 5.16 -18.23 -35.79
CA LEU A 31 5.63 -17.71 -37.08
C LEU A 31 6.91 -16.86 -36.94
N LEU A 32 7.23 -16.38 -35.73
CA LEU A 32 8.40 -15.56 -35.50
C LEU A 32 9.70 -16.37 -35.59
N ASN A 33 10.73 -15.75 -36.17
CA ASN A 33 12.08 -16.30 -36.12
C ASN A 33 12.72 -16.13 -34.73
N LYS A 34 13.85 -16.79 -34.51
CA LYS A 34 14.55 -16.82 -33.21
C LYS A 34 14.91 -15.43 -32.68
N THR A 35 15.37 -14.53 -33.55
CA THR A 35 15.75 -13.16 -33.16
C THR A 35 14.53 -12.35 -32.74
N GLN A 36 13.45 -12.42 -33.51
CA GLN A 36 12.19 -11.75 -33.20
C GLN A 36 11.61 -12.23 -31.88
N LYS A 37 11.59 -13.55 -31.65
CA LYS A 37 11.13 -14.13 -30.38
C LYS A 37 11.98 -13.65 -29.20
N ASN A 38 13.30 -13.59 -29.33
CA ASN A 38 14.19 -13.09 -28.28
C ASN A 38 13.89 -11.63 -27.93
N ASN A 39 13.75 -10.78 -28.95
CA ASN A 39 13.45 -9.36 -28.75
C ASN A 39 12.09 -9.18 -28.08
N LEU A 40 11.06 -9.92 -28.51
CA LEU A 40 9.75 -9.88 -27.89
C LEU A 40 9.80 -10.30 -26.42
N ILE A 41 10.49 -11.39 -26.10
CA ILE A 41 10.65 -11.87 -24.72
C ILE A 41 11.39 -10.82 -23.87
N HIS A 42 12.42 -10.20 -24.42
CA HIS A 42 13.19 -9.16 -23.73
C HIS A 42 12.30 -7.95 -23.40
N ILE A 43 11.57 -7.42 -24.38
CA ILE A 43 10.64 -6.31 -24.20
C ILE A 43 9.59 -6.65 -23.13
N LEU A 44 8.97 -7.83 -23.22
CA LEU A 44 7.97 -8.28 -22.25
C LEU A 44 8.53 -8.39 -20.83
N ASN A 45 9.76 -8.87 -20.68
CA ASN A 45 10.42 -8.95 -19.37
C ASN A 45 10.70 -7.55 -18.82
N THR A 46 11.20 -6.63 -19.64
CA THR A 46 11.47 -5.24 -19.24
C THR A 46 10.20 -4.52 -18.82
N GLU A 47 9.12 -4.63 -19.59
CA GLU A 47 7.81 -4.05 -19.23
C GLU A 47 7.28 -4.66 -17.91
N GLN A 48 7.43 -5.98 -17.74
CA GLN A 48 7.04 -6.66 -16.50
C GLN A 48 7.84 -6.14 -15.30
N GLU A 49 9.14 -5.89 -15.44
CA GLU A 49 9.99 -5.32 -14.39
C GLU A 49 9.57 -3.90 -14.02
N ILE A 50 9.28 -3.05 -15.01
CA ILE A 50 8.80 -1.68 -14.78
C ILE A 50 7.50 -1.72 -13.96
N ILE A 51 6.54 -2.58 -14.33
CA ILE A 51 5.28 -2.72 -13.61
C ILE A 51 5.52 -3.22 -12.18
N LYS A 52 6.39 -4.23 -11.98
CA LYS A 52 6.74 -4.73 -10.64
C LYS A 52 7.34 -3.65 -9.75
N ASN A 53 8.24 -2.84 -10.30
CA ASN A 53 8.89 -1.74 -9.58
C ASN A 53 7.87 -0.66 -9.21
N PHE A 54 6.97 -0.30 -10.13
CA PHE A 54 5.89 0.63 -9.85
C PHE A 54 4.95 0.13 -8.75
N LEU A 55 4.52 -1.14 -8.81
CA LEU A 55 3.66 -1.74 -7.77
C LEU A 55 4.35 -1.79 -6.41
N THR A 56 5.65 -2.09 -6.38
CA THR A 56 6.46 -2.05 -5.16
C THR A 56 6.52 -0.63 -4.59
N SER A 57 6.74 0.38 -5.44
CA SER A 57 6.73 1.79 -5.03
C SER A 57 5.38 2.20 -4.44
N LEU A 58 4.27 1.82 -5.07
CA LEU A 58 2.93 2.08 -4.54
C LEU A 58 2.69 1.40 -3.19
N LYS A 59 3.12 0.16 -3.04
CA LYS A 59 3.04 -0.56 -1.75
C LYS A 59 3.84 0.17 -0.67
N ASN A 60 5.06 0.61 -0.98
CA ASN A 60 5.90 1.35 -0.03
C ASN A 60 5.28 2.70 0.36
N LYS A 61 4.74 3.46 -0.60
CA LYS A 61 4.00 4.70 -0.30
C LYS A 61 2.82 4.46 0.64
N LYS A 62 2.09 3.36 0.44
CA LYS A 62 0.98 2.98 1.33
C LYS A 62 1.46 2.65 2.74
N ILE A 63 2.59 1.97 2.87
CA ILE A 63 3.20 1.63 4.18
C ILE A 63 3.63 2.91 4.90
N ILE A 64 4.36 3.79 4.24
CA ILE A 64 4.80 5.08 4.82
C ILE A 64 3.59 5.86 5.33
N ARG A 65 2.54 5.99 4.50
CA ARG A 65 1.33 6.71 4.89
C ARG A 65 0.61 6.05 6.07
N PHE A 66 0.66 4.73 6.19
CA PHE A 66 0.10 4.01 7.33
C PHE A 66 0.90 4.30 8.61
N GLU A 67 2.23 4.31 8.52
CA GLU A 67 3.12 4.65 9.65
C GLU A 67 2.93 6.10 10.11
N GLU A 68 2.78 7.05 9.19
CA GLU A 68 2.46 8.45 9.49
C GLU A 68 1.11 8.58 10.23
N ILE A 69 0.06 7.91 9.75
CA ILE A 69 -1.25 7.91 10.40
C ILE A 69 -1.15 7.31 11.81
N LYS A 70 -0.42 6.20 11.97
CA LYS A 70 -0.19 5.59 13.27
C LYS A 70 0.49 6.56 14.24
N GLY A 71 1.57 7.22 13.79
CA GLY A 71 2.26 8.22 14.60
C GLY A 71 1.36 9.40 15.00
N ASN A 72 0.50 9.85 14.08
CA ASN A 72 -0.48 10.91 14.38
C ASN A 72 -1.52 10.47 15.42
N ILE A 73 -2.01 9.22 15.34
CA ILE A 73 -2.93 8.65 16.34
C ILE A 73 -2.25 8.59 17.72
N ASP A 74 -1.03 8.07 17.79
CA ASP A 74 -0.28 7.96 19.06
C ASP A 74 -0.03 9.35 19.69
N ASN A 75 0.23 10.37 18.86
CA ASN A 75 0.37 11.75 19.31
C ASN A 75 -0.95 12.33 19.83
N LEU A 76 -2.05 12.15 19.10
CA LEU A 76 -3.38 12.62 19.50
C LEU A 76 -3.85 11.94 20.79
N GLN A 77 -3.57 10.65 20.96
CA GLN A 77 -3.88 9.92 22.19
C GLN A 77 -3.13 10.50 23.39
N ARG A 78 -1.83 10.77 23.24
CA ARG A 78 -1.02 11.42 24.31
C ARG A 78 -1.54 12.82 24.65
N GLN A 79 -1.82 13.64 23.65
CA GLN A 79 -2.39 14.97 23.86
C GLN A 79 -3.74 14.90 24.58
N ASN A 80 -4.60 13.95 24.20
CA ASN A 80 -5.90 13.77 24.84
C ASN A 80 -5.78 13.34 26.31
N SER A 81 -4.85 12.45 26.64
CA SER A 81 -4.57 12.09 28.04
C SER A 81 -4.09 13.29 28.86
N ASN A 82 -3.14 14.07 28.33
CA ASN A 82 -2.66 15.27 29.01
C ASN A 82 -3.78 16.30 29.22
N LEU A 83 -4.66 16.50 28.23
CA LEU A 83 -5.80 17.41 28.37
C LEU A 83 -6.80 16.94 29.42
N LYS A 84 -7.00 15.62 29.57
CA LYS A 84 -7.84 15.07 30.65
C LYS A 84 -7.22 15.34 32.02
N GLU A 85 -5.92 15.11 32.19
CA GLU A 85 -5.21 15.41 33.43
C GLU A 85 -5.27 16.90 33.78
N LEU A 86 -5.07 17.79 32.80
CA LEU A 86 -5.19 19.23 33.00
C LEU A 86 -6.62 19.63 33.39
N LYS A 87 -7.63 19.00 32.79
CA LYS A 87 -9.04 19.24 33.12
C LYS A 87 -9.36 18.79 34.54
N GLU A 88 -8.88 17.62 34.97
CA GLU A 88 -9.07 17.12 36.33
C GLU A 88 -8.43 18.07 37.35
N LYS A 89 -7.17 18.49 37.13
CA LYS A 89 -6.51 19.47 38.01
C LYS A 89 -7.24 20.79 38.11
N ALA A 90 -7.68 21.35 36.98
CA ALA A 90 -8.43 22.59 36.98
C ALA A 90 -9.78 22.46 37.70
N GLN A 91 -10.40 21.28 37.65
CA GLN A 91 -11.63 21.00 38.38
C GLN A 91 -11.36 20.88 39.89
N ASP A 92 -10.30 20.19 40.30
CA ASP A 92 -9.89 20.09 41.70
C ASP A 92 -9.55 21.48 42.29
N GLU A 93 -8.84 22.33 41.54
CA GLU A 93 -8.53 23.71 41.91
C GLU A 93 -9.81 24.55 42.10
N LEU A 94 -10.77 24.42 41.19
CA LEU A 94 -12.06 25.12 41.29
C LEU A 94 -12.87 24.64 42.50
N GLU A 95 -12.88 23.33 42.77
CA GLU A 95 -13.56 22.76 43.94
C GLU A 95 -12.92 23.24 45.25
N ALA A 96 -11.58 23.31 45.31
CA ALA A 96 -10.85 23.83 46.46
C ALA A 96 -11.13 25.32 46.72
N ASP A 97 -11.11 26.15 45.68
CA ASP A 97 -11.41 27.59 45.78
C ASP A 97 -12.87 27.83 46.27
N ASN A 98 -13.82 27.04 45.77
CA ASN A 98 -15.21 27.10 46.23
C ASN A 98 -15.39 26.71 47.70
N LEU A 99 -14.55 25.82 48.24
CA LEU A 99 -14.59 25.44 49.65
C LEU A 99 -13.98 26.53 50.54
N LEU A 100 -12.88 27.15 50.12
CA LEU A 100 -12.26 28.29 50.82
C LEU A 100 -13.23 29.48 50.91
N ASN A 101 -13.85 29.86 49.79
CA ASN A 101 -14.83 30.94 49.75
C ASN A 101 -16.07 30.68 50.64
N LYS A 102 -16.41 29.42 50.94
CA LYS A 102 -17.49 29.08 51.88
C LYS A 102 -17.07 29.18 53.34
N LEU A 103 -15.78 29.06 53.65
CA LEU A 103 -15.24 29.16 55.00
C LEU A 103 -15.01 30.61 55.43
N ASP A 104 -14.74 31.52 54.49
CA ASP A 104 -14.58 32.96 54.74
C ASP A 104 -15.92 33.75 54.89
N ILE A 105 -17.07 33.06 54.86
CA ILE A 105 -18.42 33.66 55.09
C ILE A 105 -18.99 33.33 56.49
N VAL A 106 -18.13 33.04 57.48
CA VAL A 106 -18.50 32.96 58.90
C VAL A 106 -17.66 33.94 59.70
#